data_AF-A0A925SRB2-F1
#
_entry.id   AF-A0A925SRB2-F1
#
_cell.length_a   1.000
_cell.length_b   1.000
_cell.length_c   1.000
_cell.angle_alpha   90.00
_cell.angle_beta   90.00
_cell.angle_gamma   90.00
#
_symmetry.space_group_name_H-M   'P 1'
#
loop_
_entity.id
_entity.type
_entity.pdbx_description
1 polymer ?
#
loop_
_entity_poly.entity_id
_entity_poly.type
_entity_poly.pdbx_seq_one_letter_code
_entity_poly.pdbx_strand_id
1 'polypeptide(L)' 'MTSKEIIKRLENEGWCCVGGKGDHQKYKHPSKAGHVVVPHPRKDMATGTLRNIYRQAGWEWR' A
#
# COMPACT_ATOMS: atom_id res chain seq x y z
N MET A 1 4.40 11.20 2.95
CA MET A 1 4.47 10.11 1.94
C MET A 1 3.26 10.22 1.04
N THR A 2 3.49 10.32 -0.26
CA THR A 2 2.43 10.31 -1.28
C THR A 2 1.99 8.88 -1.59
N SER A 3 0.78 8.70 -2.14
CA SER A 3 0.33 7.37 -2.60
C SER A 3 1.31 6.73 -3.59
N LYS A 4 1.94 7.53 -4.46
CA LYS A 4 2.95 7.07 -5.43
C LYS A 4 4.20 6.48 -4.77
N GLU A 5 4.67 7.07 -3.67
CA GLU A 5 5.85 6.55 -2.95
C GLU A 5 5.57 5.19 -2.31
N ILE A 6 4.39 5.02 -1.72
CA ILE A 6 3.97 3.73 -1.15
C ILE A 6 3.85 2.68 -2.24
N ILE A 7 3.21 3.01 -3.37
CA ILE A 7 3.08 2.09 -4.50
C ILE A 7 4.45 1.63 -4.99
N LYS A 8 5.38 2.58 -5.24
CA LYS A 8 6.75 2.23 -5.63
C LYS A 8 7.44 1.31 -4.64
N ARG A 9 7.29 1.56 -3.34
CA ARG A 9 7.90 0.72 -2.30
C ARG A 9 7.28 -0.69 -2.28
N LEU A 10 5.96 -0.78 -2.41
CA LEU A 10 5.24 -2.06 -2.52
C LEU A 10 5.71 -2.83 -3.76
N GLU A 11 5.76 -2.20 -4.93
CA GLU A 11 6.22 -2.84 -6.17
C GLU A 11 7.68 -3.32 -6.06
N ASN A 12 8.57 -2.53 -5.47
CA ASN A 12 9.97 -2.91 -5.23
C ASN A 12 10.11 -4.10 -4.27
N GLU A 13 9.20 -4.25 -3.32
CA GLU A 13 9.14 -5.42 -2.43
C GLU A 13 8.52 -6.65 -3.10
N GLY A 14 8.01 -6.54 -4.34
CA GLY A 14 7.36 -7.65 -5.04
C GLY A 14 5.85 -7.77 -4.76
N TRP A 15 5.21 -6.71 -4.26
CA TRP A 15 3.75 -6.64 -4.23
C TRP A 15 3.19 -6.38 -5.62
N CYS A 16 2.26 -7.21 -6.05
CA CYS A 16 1.58 -7.06 -7.34
C CYS A 16 0.20 -6.45 -7.16
N CYS A 17 -0.15 -5.48 -8.01
CA CYS A 17 -1.51 -4.94 -8.06
C CYS A 17 -2.46 -6.02 -8.59
N VAL A 18 -3.44 -6.43 -7.78
CA VAL A 18 -4.44 -7.45 -8.13
C VAL A 18 -5.77 -6.84 -8.59
N GLY A 19 -5.81 -5.53 -8.71
CA GLY A 19 -7.01 -4.76 -9.08
C GLY A 19 -7.46 -3.83 -7.96
N GLY A 20 -8.53 -3.12 -8.22
CA GLY A 20 -9.01 -2.06 -7.35
C GLY A 20 -10.32 -1.51 -7.87
N LYS A 21 -11.10 -0.86 -7.01
CA LYS A 21 -12.35 -0.20 -7.41
C LYS A 21 -12.26 1.28 -7.04
N GLY A 22 -12.42 2.14 -8.05
CA GLY A 22 -12.28 3.59 -7.89
C GLY A 22 -10.90 3.97 -7.38
N ASP A 23 -10.84 4.84 -6.38
CA ASP A 23 -9.59 5.32 -5.81
C ASP A 23 -8.88 4.33 -4.88
N HIS A 24 -9.26 3.04 -4.84
CA HIS A 24 -8.63 2.05 -3.95
C HIS A 24 -7.99 0.94 -4.77
N GLN A 25 -6.65 0.87 -4.74
CA GLN A 25 -5.86 -0.19 -5.36
C GLN A 25 -5.50 -1.26 -4.33
N LYS A 26 -5.67 -2.53 -4.70
CA LYS A 26 -5.29 -3.68 -3.86
C LYS A 26 -4.01 -4.29 -4.39
N TYR A 27 -3.08 -4.51 -3.47
CA TYR A 27 -1.80 -5.13 -3.71
C TYR A 27 -1.72 -6.46 -2.96
N LYS A 28 -1.20 -7.50 -3.61
CA LYS A 28 -0.98 -8.81 -3.01
C LYS A 28 0.48 -9.20 -3.16
N HIS A 29 1.06 -9.75 -2.10
CA HIS A 29 2.40 -10.31 -2.15
C HIS A 29 2.33 -11.83 -2.37
N PRO A 30 3.20 -12.43 -3.19
CA PRO A 30 3.22 -13.88 -3.38
C PRO A 30 3.62 -14.64 -2.11
N SER A 31 4.57 -14.09 -1.33
CA SER A 31 5.12 -14.76 -0.14
C SER A 31 4.53 -14.31 1.21
N LYS A 32 3.81 -13.18 1.26
CA LYS A 32 3.25 -12.63 2.52
C LYS A 32 1.74 -12.86 2.50
N ALA A 33 1.19 -13.45 3.55
CA ALA A 33 -0.24 -13.65 3.66
C ALA A 33 -0.94 -12.31 3.92
N GLY A 34 -1.74 -11.84 2.96
CA GLY A 34 -2.50 -10.61 3.09
C GLY A 34 -2.65 -9.84 1.78
N HIS A 35 -3.34 -8.72 1.87
CA HIS A 35 -3.40 -7.72 0.80
C HIS A 35 -3.27 -6.33 1.43
N VAL A 36 -2.63 -5.43 0.71
CA VAL A 36 -2.49 -4.03 1.09
C VAL A 36 -3.45 -3.21 0.25
N VAL A 37 -4.28 -2.39 0.88
CA VAL A 37 -5.16 -1.45 0.17
C VAL A 37 -4.56 -0.06 0.22
N VAL A 38 -4.23 0.49 -0.94
CA VAL A 38 -3.67 1.85 -1.08
C VAL A 38 -4.72 2.73 -1.77
N PRO A 39 -5.15 3.83 -1.12
CA PRO A 39 -5.98 4.81 -1.79
C PRO A 39 -5.13 5.66 -2.75
N HIS A 40 -5.42 5.57 -4.05
CA HIS A 40 -4.76 6.30 -5.12
C HIS A 40 -5.79 6.82 -6.13
N PRO A 41 -5.70 8.10 -6.58
CA PRO A 41 -4.64 9.07 -6.31
C PRO A 41 -4.86 9.93 -5.05
N ARG A 42 -3.89 9.89 -4.13
CA ARG A 42 -3.83 10.80 -2.96
C ARG A 42 -2.46 11.46 -2.86
N LYS A 43 -2.45 12.79 -2.82
CA LYS A 43 -1.23 13.61 -2.67
C LYS A 43 -0.76 13.64 -1.23
N ASP A 44 -1.69 13.79 -0.29
CA ASP A 44 -1.46 13.69 1.14
C ASP A 44 -2.26 12.52 1.71
N MET A 45 -1.58 11.65 2.46
CA MET A 45 -2.21 10.51 3.12
C MET A 45 -2.20 10.75 4.62
N ALA A 46 -3.39 10.68 5.23
CA ALA A 46 -3.52 10.78 6.67
C ALA A 46 -2.65 9.73 7.36
N THR A 47 -2.03 10.11 8.49
CA THR A 47 -1.14 9.26 9.27
C THR A 47 -1.79 7.93 9.67
N GLY A 48 -3.10 7.93 9.95
CA GLY A 48 -3.86 6.70 10.24
C GLY A 48 -3.88 5.71 9.06
N THR A 49 -4.03 6.23 7.83
CA THR A 49 -3.99 5.43 6.60
C THR A 49 -2.58 4.88 6.37
N LEU A 50 -1.56 5.73 6.52
CA LEU A 50 -0.16 5.32 6.43
C LEU A 50 0.14 4.19 7.42
N ARG A 51 -0.25 4.35 8.69
CA ARG A 51 -0.01 3.36 9.74
C ARG A 51 -0.69 2.03 9.43
N ASN A 52 -1.90 2.07 8.87
CA ASN A 52 -2.61 0.85 8.47
C ASN A 52 -1.90 0.15 7.31
N ILE A 53 -1.44 0.90 6.31
CA ILE A 53 -0.66 0.35 5.19
C ILE A 53 0.64 -0.27 5.69
N TYR A 54 1.38 0.42 6.56
CA TYR A 54 2.63 -0.10 7.14
C TYR A 54 2.39 -1.41 7.87
N ARG A 55 1.33 -1.47 8.69
CA ARG A 55 0.95 -2.70 9.39
C ARG A 55 0.59 -3.84 8.43
N GLN A 56 -0.13 -3.56 7.33
CA GLN A 56 -0.49 -4.57 6.33
C GLN A 56 0.73 -5.02 5.50
N ALA A 57 1.65 -4.11 5.19
CA ALA A 57 2.86 -4.39 4.43
C ALA A 57 3.96 -5.08 5.27
N GLY A 58 3.83 -5.05 6.60
CA GLY A 58 4.84 -5.52 7.55
C GLY A 58 6.02 -4.55 7.70
N TRP A 59 5.79 -3.25 7.47
CA TRP A 59 6.81 -2.22 7.62
C TRP A 59 6.87 -1.73 9.07
N GLU A 60 8.09 -1.51 9.55
CA GLU A 60 8.31 -0.84 10.82
C GLU A 60 7.77 0.60 10.75
N TRP A 61 6.91 0.95 11.70
CA TRP A 61 6.42 2.31 11.88
C TRP A 61 7.45 3.09 12.68
N ARG A 62 8.04 4.13 12.09
CA ARG A 62 8.96 5.06 12.75
C ARG A 62 8.35 6.45 12.86
#